data_AF-A0A8C1VEK8-F1
#
_entry.id   AF-A0A8C1VEK8-F1
#
_cell.length_a   1.000
_cell.length_b   1.000
_cell.length_c   1.000
_cell.angle_alpha   90.00
_cell.angle_beta   90.00
_cell.angle_gamma   90.00
#
_symmetry.space_group_name_H-M   'P 1'
#
loop_
_entity.id
_entity.type
_entity.pdbx_description
1 polymer ?
#
loop_
_entity_poly.entity_id
_entity_poly.type
_entity_poly.pdbx_seq_one_letter_code
_entity_poly.pdbx_strand_id
1 'polypeptide(L)'
;MTDLTKELSRTQGIPFLEYKQFVTRTFFPKWSCFYLRHLIGGFVHRTNDLMRPNLDEGITLFSTLLNNKHFLVTFVHALEQQKDFAVRDRCNLASLLTIALHGKLEYYTSIMKDLLVDLIDASASKNPKLMLRRTESVVEKMVTNWMSICMYSYLKETVGEPFFLLLCAIKQQINKGSADAITGKARYTLNEEWLLRENVETKPQVSSNTHWCFTVIGLSRSEWFPEGRSSRILQDLDDTSVMEDGRKKLNTVFHYQVSVGKTHQSQKCKIYSSSVCLLSNLIMRSAAMAVRVSCYTEFSRFFPKLEQNM
;
A
#
# COMPACT_ATOMS: atom_id res chain seq x y z
N MET A 1 -2.32 -19.30 -17.53
CA MET A 1 -1.28 -19.05 -16.50
C MET A 1 0.08 -18.74 -17.13
N THR A 2 0.43 -19.38 -18.25
CA THR A 2 1.70 -19.21 -18.99
C THR A 2 1.92 -17.84 -19.66
N ASP A 3 0.87 -17.05 -19.94
CA ASP A 3 1.03 -15.75 -20.60
C ASP A 3 1.55 -14.64 -19.68
N LEU A 4 1.11 -14.57 -18.41
CA LEU A 4 1.60 -13.54 -17.48
C LEU A 4 3.08 -13.67 -17.16
N THR A 5 3.57 -14.90 -16.96
CA THR A 5 4.99 -15.14 -16.66
C THR A 5 5.87 -14.73 -17.84
N LYS A 6 5.41 -14.99 -19.07
CA LYS A 6 6.06 -14.52 -20.30
C LYS A 6 5.98 -13.00 -20.45
N GLU A 7 4.88 -12.37 -20.06
CA GLU A 7 4.71 -10.92 -20.07
C GLU A 7 5.62 -10.23 -19.05
N LEU A 8 5.80 -10.81 -17.85
CA LEU A 8 6.77 -10.38 -16.84
C LEU A 8 8.21 -10.44 -17.36
N SER A 9 8.57 -11.49 -18.09
CA SER A 9 9.90 -11.59 -18.72
C SER A 9 10.14 -10.54 -19.82
N ARG A 10 9.06 -9.97 -20.37
CA ARG A 10 9.09 -8.88 -21.37
C ARG A 10 9.00 -7.48 -20.77
N THR A 11 8.51 -7.32 -19.54
CA THR A 11 8.37 -6.05 -18.84
C THR A 11 9.55 -5.79 -17.89
N GLN A 12 9.66 -4.56 -17.38
CA GLN A 12 10.74 -3.98 -16.56
C GLN A 12 11.04 -4.67 -15.20
N GLY A 13 10.68 -5.94 -15.02
CA GLY A 13 10.77 -6.66 -13.75
C GLY A 13 9.68 -6.28 -12.76
N ILE A 14 9.68 -6.91 -11.60
CA ILE A 14 8.73 -6.62 -10.51
C ILE A 14 9.13 -5.29 -9.87
N PRO A 15 8.21 -4.32 -9.73
CA PRO A 15 8.49 -3.01 -9.16
C PRO A 15 8.54 -3.08 -7.61
N PHE A 16 9.55 -3.76 -7.07
CA PHE A 16 9.78 -3.82 -5.64
C PHE A 16 10.06 -2.42 -5.07
N LEU A 17 9.49 -2.13 -3.89
CA LEU A 17 9.89 -0.95 -3.15
C LEU A 17 11.25 -1.17 -2.51
N GLU A 18 12.09 -0.13 -2.53
CA GLU A 18 13.31 -0.11 -1.73
C GLU A 18 13.00 -0.18 -0.24
N TYR A 19 13.93 -0.76 0.54
CA TYR A 19 13.74 -1.06 1.96
C TYR A 19 13.20 0.15 2.74
N LYS A 20 13.84 1.31 2.56
CA LYS A 20 13.45 2.57 3.21
C LYS A 20 12.00 2.94 2.90
N GLN A 21 11.56 2.79 1.66
CA GLN A 21 10.18 3.11 1.26
C GLN A 21 9.18 2.09 1.80
N PHE A 22 9.55 0.81 1.77
CA PHE A 22 8.75 -0.28 2.33
C PHE A 22 8.49 -0.06 3.83
N VAL A 23 9.55 0.07 4.65
CA VAL A 23 9.38 0.22 6.11
C VAL A 23 8.66 1.51 6.46
N THR A 24 8.96 2.60 5.74
CA THR A 24 8.29 3.89 5.93
C THR A 24 6.77 3.79 5.73
N ARG A 25 6.33 3.17 4.63
CA ARG A 25 4.90 3.02 4.32
C ARG A 25 4.21 2.07 5.30
N THR A 26 4.92 1.06 5.81
CA THR A 26 4.38 0.12 6.79
C THR A 26 4.26 0.74 8.19
N PHE A 27 5.24 1.55 8.59
CA PHE A 27 5.25 2.20 9.89
C PHE A 27 4.19 3.32 9.95
N PHE A 28 4.08 4.12 8.88
CA PHE A 28 3.19 5.28 8.81
C PHE A 28 2.20 5.24 7.63
N PRO A 29 1.26 4.27 7.59
CA PRO A 29 0.38 4.05 6.44
C PRO A 29 -0.61 5.19 6.16
N LYS A 30 -0.91 6.02 7.18
CA LYS A 30 -1.81 7.17 7.07
C LYS A 30 -1.09 8.48 6.74
N TRP A 31 0.23 8.49 6.76
CA TRP A 31 1.01 9.68 6.43
C TRP A 31 1.23 9.66 4.93
N SER A 32 0.68 10.64 4.21
CA SER A 32 1.02 10.80 2.80
C SER A 32 2.54 11.01 2.69
N CYS A 33 3.15 10.49 1.62
CA CYS A 33 4.60 10.52 1.41
C CYS A 33 5.21 11.95 1.51
N PHE A 34 4.37 12.98 1.38
CA PHE A 34 4.70 14.40 1.51
C PHE A 34 4.94 14.84 2.95
N TYR A 35 4.05 14.50 3.90
CA TYR A 35 4.20 14.90 5.32
C TYR A 35 5.41 14.25 5.98
N LEU A 36 5.70 12.99 5.62
CA LEU A 36 6.78 12.26 6.25
C LEU A 36 8.16 12.72 5.76
N ARG A 37 8.28 13.15 4.48
CA ARG A 37 9.49 13.80 3.98
C ARG A 37 9.74 15.14 4.68
N HIS A 38 8.68 15.85 5.04
CA HIS A 38 8.76 17.09 5.82
C HIS A 38 9.05 16.85 7.31
N LEU A 39 8.59 15.74 7.90
CA LEU A 39 8.86 15.45 9.31
C LEU A 39 10.26 14.89 9.53
N ILE A 40 10.75 14.01 8.64
CA ILE A 40 12.10 13.43 8.72
C ILE A 40 13.16 14.41 8.18
N GLY A 41 12.83 15.21 7.15
CA GLY A 41 13.77 16.16 6.54
C GLY A 41 13.61 17.62 6.98
N GLY A 42 12.41 18.03 7.41
CA GLY A 42 12.06 19.44 7.64
C GLY A 42 12.08 19.88 9.10
N PHE A 43 12.03 18.97 10.08
CA PHE A 43 12.21 19.34 11.50
C PHE A 43 13.63 19.87 11.76
N VAL A 44 14.62 19.34 11.04
CA VAL A 44 16.01 19.81 11.09
C VAL A 44 16.16 21.22 10.53
N HIS A 45 15.25 21.71 9.66
CA HIS A 45 15.43 22.97 8.93
C HIS A 45 14.56 24.15 9.40
N ARG A 46 13.66 23.96 10.38
CA ARG A 46 12.70 25.00 10.83
C ARG A 46 12.89 25.53 12.24
N THR A 47 13.86 25.05 13.00
CA THR A 47 14.20 25.64 14.31
C THR A 47 15.17 26.81 14.09
N ASN A 48 14.83 28.01 14.57
CA ASN A 48 15.72 29.18 14.60
C ASN A 48 17.14 28.77 15.03
N ASP A 49 18.16 29.22 14.30
CA ASP A 49 19.57 28.82 14.49
C ASP A 49 20.11 28.98 15.93
N LEU A 50 19.48 29.84 16.73
CA LEU A 50 19.86 30.11 18.13
C LEU A 50 19.42 29.03 19.14
N MET A 51 18.42 28.18 18.79
CA MET A 51 17.90 27.13 19.69
C MET A 51 18.44 25.73 19.36
N ARG A 52 19.14 25.58 18.23
CA ARG A 52 19.72 24.30 17.77
C ARG A 52 20.66 23.63 18.77
N PRO A 53 21.65 24.31 19.39
CA PRO A 53 22.60 23.63 20.26
C PRO A 53 21.95 23.02 21.51
N ASN A 54 21.00 23.73 22.14
CA ASN A 54 20.27 23.21 23.31
C ASN A 54 19.32 22.06 22.94
N LEU A 55 18.75 22.10 21.72
CA LEU A 55 17.87 21.04 21.22
C LEU A 55 18.66 19.77 20.91
N ASP A 56 19.82 19.89 20.27
CA ASP A 56 20.68 18.75 19.93
C ASP A 56 21.22 18.06 21.19
N GLU A 57 21.56 18.83 22.23
CA GLU A 57 21.90 18.30 23.56
C GLU A 57 20.72 17.54 24.17
N GLY A 58 19.52 18.14 24.17
CA GLY A 58 18.30 17.49 24.65
C GLY A 58 17.97 16.17 23.91
N ILE A 59 18.15 16.14 22.58
CA ILE A 59 17.98 14.94 21.77
C ILE A 59 19.01 13.87 22.16
N THR A 60 20.26 14.28 22.42
CA THR A 60 21.34 13.38 22.82
C THR A 60 21.07 12.76 24.20
N LEU A 61 20.64 13.57 25.17
CA LEU A 61 20.23 13.11 26.49
C LEU A 61 19.02 12.19 26.42
N PHE A 62 18.02 12.52 25.60
CA PHE A 62 16.87 11.65 25.39
C PHE A 62 17.25 10.33 24.73
N SER A 63 18.13 10.34 23.73
CA SER A 63 18.70 9.12 23.14
C SER A 63 19.40 8.25 24.18
N THR A 64 20.07 8.87 25.16
CA THR A 64 20.70 8.17 26.29
C THR A 64 19.65 7.50 27.17
N LEU A 65 18.56 8.21 27.50
CA LEU A 65 17.43 7.64 28.24
C LEU A 65 16.78 6.47 27.48
N LEU A 66 16.60 6.58 26.16
CA LEU A 66 16.09 5.50 25.32
C LEU A 66 16.97 4.25 25.30
N ASN A 67 18.26 4.34 25.67
CA ASN A 67 19.14 3.20 25.82
C ASN A 67 19.08 2.56 27.22
N ASN A 68 18.36 3.15 28.16
CA ASN A 68 18.11 2.55 29.47
C ASN A 68 16.84 1.68 29.40
N LYS A 69 17.02 0.36 29.55
CA LYS A 69 15.96 -0.63 29.40
C LYS A 69 14.77 -0.37 30.32
N HIS A 70 15.05 -0.12 31.61
CA HIS A 70 14.03 0.13 32.62
C HIS A 70 13.26 1.42 32.32
N PHE A 71 13.97 2.49 31.95
CA PHE A 71 13.34 3.75 31.56
C PHE A 71 12.40 3.54 30.38
N LEU A 72 12.85 2.89 29.30
CA LEU A 72 12.07 2.77 28.08
C LEU A 72 10.81 1.92 28.29
N VAL A 73 10.91 0.79 29.00
CA VAL A 73 9.74 -0.03 29.36
C VAL A 73 8.75 0.77 30.21
N THR A 74 9.24 1.46 31.24
CA THR A 74 8.40 2.32 32.11
C THR A 74 7.75 3.46 31.32
N PHE A 75 8.49 4.09 30.41
CA PHE A 75 8.02 5.18 29.57
C PHE A 75 6.86 4.75 28.67
N VAL A 76 6.96 3.57 28.04
CA VAL A 76 5.88 3.01 27.24
C VAL A 76 4.64 2.77 28.10
N HIS A 77 4.78 2.08 29.24
CA HIS A 77 3.66 1.81 30.15
C HIS A 77 2.99 3.09 30.66
N ALA A 78 3.79 4.08 31.07
CA ALA A 78 3.28 5.36 31.58
C ALA A 78 2.44 6.11 30.53
N LEU A 79 2.85 6.08 29.26
CA LEU A 79 2.09 6.69 28.17
C LEU A 79 0.81 5.90 27.85
N GLU A 80 0.86 4.57 27.84
CA GLU A 80 -0.31 3.73 27.56
C GLU A 80 -1.41 3.85 28.61
N GLN A 81 -1.05 4.14 29.86
CA GLN A 81 -2.01 4.36 30.95
C GLN A 81 -2.76 5.69 30.85
N GLN A 82 -2.30 6.63 30.01
CA GLN A 82 -2.99 7.91 29.86
C GLN A 82 -4.30 7.74 29.09
N LYS A 83 -5.39 8.33 29.62
CA LYS A 83 -6.74 8.20 29.03
C LYS A 83 -6.84 8.77 27.61
N ASP A 84 -6.10 9.84 27.33
CA ASP A 84 -6.10 10.52 26.04
C ASP A 84 -5.08 9.94 25.04
N PHE A 85 -4.32 8.91 25.42
CA PHE A 85 -3.36 8.28 24.55
C PHE A 85 -4.03 7.23 23.65
N ALA A 86 -4.59 7.72 22.54
CA ALA A 86 -5.40 6.91 21.63
C ALA A 86 -4.56 5.87 20.88
N VAL A 87 -5.25 4.87 20.29
CA VAL A 87 -4.63 3.80 19.47
C VAL A 87 -3.71 4.36 18.37
N ARG A 88 -4.08 5.51 17.79
CA ARG A 88 -3.24 6.20 16.79
C ARG A 88 -1.90 6.64 17.37
N ASP A 89 -1.90 7.19 18.59
CA ASP A 89 -0.72 7.73 19.24
C ASP A 89 0.19 6.60 19.72
N ARG A 90 -0.39 5.49 20.21
CA ARG A 90 0.33 4.23 20.45
C ARG A 90 1.04 3.73 19.20
N CYS A 91 0.34 3.72 18.06
CA CYS A 91 0.91 3.28 16.79
C CYS A 91 2.06 4.19 16.29
N ASN A 92 1.91 5.50 16.50
CA ASN A 92 2.92 6.49 16.15
C ASN A 92 4.15 6.34 17.04
N LEU A 93 3.97 6.23 18.37
CA LEU A 93 5.06 6.02 19.33
C LEU A 93 5.85 4.76 19.00
N ALA A 94 5.17 3.63 18.80
CA ALA A 94 5.81 2.38 18.41
C ALA A 94 6.68 2.55 17.15
N SER A 95 6.17 3.25 16.14
CA SER A 95 6.87 3.48 14.87
C SER A 95 8.05 4.44 14.99
N LEU A 96 7.94 5.48 15.83
CA LEU A 96 9.04 6.38 16.14
C LEU A 96 10.15 5.67 16.93
N LEU A 97 9.79 4.85 17.92
CA LEU A 97 10.73 4.02 18.66
C LEU A 97 11.42 3.00 17.74
N THR A 98 10.69 2.38 16.81
CA THR A 98 11.31 1.49 15.80
C THR A 98 12.36 2.22 14.98
N ILE A 99 12.09 3.45 14.53
CA ILE A 99 13.07 4.25 13.77
C ILE A 99 14.26 4.64 14.65
N ALA A 100 14.00 5.17 15.86
CA ALA A 100 15.04 5.64 16.76
C ALA A 100 16.01 4.51 17.18
N LEU A 101 15.50 3.29 17.31
CA LEU A 101 16.24 2.10 17.70
C LEU A 101 16.60 1.19 16.52
N HIS A 102 16.39 1.63 15.27
CA HIS A 102 16.59 0.81 14.07
C HIS A 102 18.05 0.33 13.92
N GLY A 103 19.02 1.15 14.33
CA GLY A 103 20.44 0.77 14.36
C GLY A 103 20.83 -0.20 15.50
N LYS A 104 19.90 -0.52 16.40
CA LYS A 104 20.11 -1.37 17.58
C LYS A 104 19.02 -2.44 17.70
N LEU A 105 18.79 -3.20 16.62
CA LEU A 105 17.67 -4.15 16.53
C LEU A 105 17.67 -5.23 17.64
N GLU A 106 18.83 -5.65 18.13
CA GLU A 106 18.92 -6.57 19.27
C GLU A 106 18.33 -5.96 20.54
N TYR A 107 18.68 -4.71 20.84
CA TYR A 107 18.13 -3.96 21.96
C TYR A 107 16.63 -3.70 21.79
N TYR A 108 16.21 -3.27 20.60
CA TYR A 108 14.79 -3.10 20.26
C TYR A 108 13.99 -4.39 20.46
N THR A 109 14.54 -5.54 20.03
CA THR A 109 13.92 -6.85 20.22
C THR A 109 13.83 -7.20 21.71
N SER A 110 14.88 -6.91 22.49
CA SER A 110 14.88 -7.12 23.95
C SER A 110 13.79 -6.31 24.66
N ILE A 111 13.61 -5.04 24.30
CA ILE A 111 12.53 -4.19 24.83
C ILE A 111 11.16 -4.73 24.43
N MET A 112 10.99 -5.10 23.15
CA MET A 112 9.73 -5.67 22.65
C MET A 112 9.37 -6.96 23.39
N LYS A 113 10.36 -7.81 23.71
CA LYS A 113 10.15 -9.05 24.48
C LYS A 113 9.65 -8.77 25.89
N ASP A 114 10.26 -7.85 26.62
CA ASP A 114 9.83 -7.48 27.96
C ASP A 114 8.38 -6.95 27.94
N LEU A 115 8.08 -6.02 27.04
CA LEU A 115 6.72 -5.48 26.89
C LEU A 115 5.70 -6.54 26.48
N LEU A 116 6.11 -7.54 25.69
CA LEU A 116 5.23 -8.66 25.31
C LEU A 116 4.93 -9.55 26.51
N VAL A 117 5.91 -9.82 27.38
CA VAL A 117 5.68 -10.57 28.62
C VAL A 117 4.66 -9.84 29.49
N ASP A 118 4.82 -8.53 29.67
CA ASP A 118 3.86 -7.71 30.43
C ASP A 118 2.44 -7.76 29.80
N LEU A 119 2.34 -7.73 28.47
CA LEU A 119 1.06 -7.85 27.76
C LEU A 119 0.40 -9.22 27.99
N ILE A 120 1.20 -10.30 28.01
CA ILE A 120 0.73 -11.66 28.27
C ILE A 120 0.15 -11.75 29.68
N ASP A 121 0.89 -11.28 30.67
CA ASP A 121 0.48 -11.32 32.07
C ASP A 121 -0.81 -10.49 32.28
N ALA A 122 -0.89 -9.30 31.65
CA ALA A 122 -2.10 -8.48 31.68
C ALA A 122 -3.30 -9.14 30.98
N SER A 123 -3.06 -9.98 29.97
CA SER A 123 -4.09 -10.68 29.19
C SER A 123 -4.52 -12.01 29.81
N ALA A 124 -3.67 -12.63 30.64
CA ALA A 124 -3.94 -13.91 31.29
C ALA A 124 -5.17 -13.85 32.23
N SER A 125 -5.39 -12.69 32.86
CA SER A 125 -6.59 -12.42 33.68
C SER A 125 -7.87 -12.18 32.88
N LYS A 126 -7.76 -12.08 31.54
CA LYS A 126 -8.85 -11.85 30.59
C LYS A 126 -9.00 -13.09 29.69
N ASN A 127 -9.26 -12.88 28.40
CA ASN A 127 -9.28 -13.94 27.41
C ASN A 127 -7.96 -13.92 26.61
N PRO A 128 -6.97 -14.76 26.95
CA PRO A 128 -5.66 -14.76 26.29
C PRO A 128 -5.75 -15.07 24.79
N LYS A 129 -6.81 -15.78 24.34
CA LYS A 129 -7.03 -16.07 22.91
C LYS A 129 -7.36 -14.84 22.06
N LEU A 130 -7.67 -13.71 22.70
CA LEU A 130 -7.90 -12.44 22.02
C LEU A 130 -6.65 -11.56 21.94
N MET A 131 -5.56 -11.95 22.60
CA MET A 131 -4.29 -11.22 22.54
C MET A 131 -3.76 -11.18 21.11
N LEU A 132 -3.15 -10.05 20.71
CA LEU A 132 -2.63 -9.81 19.35
C LEU A 132 -3.69 -9.80 18.23
N ARG A 133 -4.98 -9.98 18.55
CA ARG A 133 -6.09 -9.97 17.56
C ARG A 133 -6.30 -8.61 16.93
N ARG A 134 -6.03 -7.55 17.68
CA ARG A 134 -6.12 -6.16 17.25
C ARG A 134 -4.85 -5.45 17.66
N THR A 135 -4.58 -4.30 17.06
CA THR A 135 -3.44 -3.47 17.46
C THR A 135 -3.94 -2.42 18.43
N GLU A 136 -3.91 -2.74 19.72
CA GLU A 136 -4.46 -1.88 20.78
C GLU A 136 -3.36 -1.33 21.71
N SER A 137 -2.19 -1.95 21.71
CA SER A 137 -0.99 -1.56 22.44
C SER A 137 0.18 -1.12 21.53
N VAL A 138 1.14 -0.41 22.12
CA VAL A 138 2.42 -0.02 21.53
C VAL A 138 3.20 -1.27 21.13
N VAL A 139 3.26 -2.28 22.00
CA VAL A 139 4.03 -3.50 21.74
C VAL A 139 3.46 -4.32 20.58
N GLU A 140 2.14 -4.41 20.42
CA GLU A 140 1.51 -5.07 19.25
C GLU A 140 1.91 -4.39 17.93
N LYS A 141 1.99 -3.05 17.93
CA LYS A 141 2.50 -2.32 16.77
C LYS A 141 4.01 -2.52 16.59
N MET A 142 4.79 -2.56 17.67
CA MET A 142 6.24 -2.84 17.61
C MET A 142 6.52 -4.22 16.98
N VAL A 143 5.73 -5.25 17.31
CA VAL A 143 5.81 -6.59 16.70
C VAL A 143 5.54 -6.52 15.20
N THR A 144 4.50 -5.79 14.78
CA THR A 144 4.19 -5.60 13.35
C THR A 144 5.37 -4.94 12.62
N ASN A 145 5.97 -3.91 13.24
CA ASN A 145 7.11 -3.22 12.67
C ASN A 145 8.36 -4.11 12.61
N TRP A 146 8.62 -4.89 13.68
CA TRP A 146 9.72 -5.85 13.76
C TRP A 146 9.60 -6.93 12.67
N MET A 147 8.43 -7.54 12.53
CA MET A 147 8.17 -8.53 11.49
C MET A 147 8.36 -7.95 10.10
N SER A 148 7.97 -6.70 9.87
CA SER A 148 8.22 -6.03 8.59
C SER A 148 9.73 -5.91 8.29
N ILE A 149 10.54 -5.58 9.28
CA ILE A 149 12.00 -5.50 9.14
C ILE A 149 12.58 -6.87 8.79
N CYS A 150 12.26 -7.89 9.57
CA CYS A 150 12.81 -9.23 9.42
C CYS A 150 12.34 -9.94 8.15
N MET A 151 11.09 -9.71 7.72
CA MET A 151 10.49 -10.38 6.58
C MET A 151 10.77 -9.69 5.24
N TYR A 152 11.38 -8.50 5.21
CA TYR A 152 11.56 -7.74 3.96
C TYR A 152 12.30 -8.55 2.89
N SER A 153 13.43 -9.19 3.21
CA SER A 153 14.19 -9.99 2.25
C SER A 153 13.37 -11.18 1.75
N TYR A 154 12.71 -11.91 2.66
CA TYR A 154 11.83 -13.03 2.30
C TYR A 154 10.67 -12.60 1.39
N LEU A 155 10.07 -11.45 1.66
CA LEU A 155 9.03 -10.86 0.81
C LEU A 155 9.57 -10.50 -0.57
N LYS A 156 10.80 -9.98 -0.65
CA LYS A 156 11.41 -9.60 -1.94
C LYS A 156 11.87 -10.81 -2.75
N GLU A 157 12.44 -11.81 -2.09
CA GLU A 157 13.16 -12.92 -2.73
C GLU A 157 12.29 -14.16 -2.93
N THR A 158 11.24 -14.36 -2.12
CA THR A 158 10.44 -15.59 -2.14
C THR A 158 8.96 -15.33 -2.45
N VAL A 159 8.32 -14.42 -1.72
CA VAL A 159 6.85 -14.22 -1.83
C VAL A 159 6.47 -13.18 -2.88
N GLY A 160 7.41 -12.31 -3.24
CA GLY A 160 7.16 -11.13 -4.05
C GLY A 160 6.64 -11.43 -5.45
N GLU A 161 7.28 -12.38 -6.14
CA GLU A 161 6.89 -12.81 -7.48
C GLU A 161 5.49 -13.45 -7.55
N PRO A 162 5.18 -14.51 -6.77
CA PRO A 162 3.85 -15.11 -6.84
C PRO A 162 2.75 -14.12 -6.40
N PHE A 163 3.05 -13.24 -5.45
CA PHE A 163 2.13 -12.20 -5.02
C PHE A 163 1.86 -11.16 -6.12
N PHE A 164 2.91 -10.70 -6.80
CA PHE A 164 2.78 -9.77 -7.93
C PHE A 164 2.03 -10.40 -9.11
N LEU A 165 2.34 -11.67 -9.44
CA LEU A 165 1.65 -12.44 -10.47
C LEU A 165 0.15 -12.58 -10.20
N LEU A 166 -0.23 -12.88 -8.96
CA LEU A 166 -1.63 -12.94 -8.56
C LEU A 166 -2.34 -11.60 -8.80
N LEU A 167 -1.68 -10.50 -8.43
CA LEU A 167 -2.26 -9.17 -8.57
C LEU A 167 -2.39 -8.74 -10.03
N CYS A 168 -1.41 -9.08 -10.86
CA CYS A 168 -1.50 -8.93 -12.32
C CYS A 168 -2.63 -9.80 -12.90
N ALA A 169 -2.79 -11.04 -12.44
CA ALA A 169 -3.84 -11.94 -12.92
C ALA A 169 -5.24 -11.41 -12.58
N ILE A 170 -5.44 -10.91 -11.36
CA ILE A 170 -6.69 -10.25 -10.95
C ILE A 170 -6.95 -9.01 -11.80
N LYS A 171 -5.94 -8.14 -11.99
CA LYS A 171 -6.06 -6.94 -12.83
C LYS A 171 -6.45 -7.30 -14.27
N GLN A 172 -5.75 -8.26 -14.88
CA GLN A 172 -6.04 -8.71 -16.23
C GLN A 172 -7.44 -9.31 -16.33
N GLN A 173 -7.87 -10.08 -15.32
CA GLN A 173 -9.20 -10.68 -15.32
C GLN A 173 -10.30 -9.61 -15.21
N ILE A 174 -10.14 -8.60 -14.36
CA ILE A 174 -11.05 -7.45 -14.27
C ILE A 174 -11.14 -6.74 -15.63
N ASN A 175 -9.98 -6.48 -16.25
CA ASN A 175 -9.87 -5.75 -17.52
C ASN A 175 -10.44 -6.49 -18.74
N LYS A 176 -10.75 -7.79 -18.65
CA LYS A 176 -11.46 -8.52 -19.72
C LYS A 176 -12.95 -8.19 -19.78
N GLY A 177 -13.50 -7.61 -18.72
CA GLY A 177 -14.91 -7.27 -18.60
C GLY A 177 -15.14 -5.77 -18.65
N SER A 178 -16.40 -5.37 -18.80
CA SER A 178 -16.79 -3.98 -18.60
C SER A 178 -16.58 -3.56 -17.15
N ALA A 179 -16.13 -2.32 -16.96
CA ALA A 179 -16.03 -1.66 -15.67
C ALA A 179 -16.66 -0.27 -15.77
N ASP A 180 -17.43 0.09 -14.77
CA ASP A 180 -18.01 1.41 -14.63
C ASP A 180 -16.96 2.36 -14.03
N ALA A 181 -16.63 3.37 -14.83
CA ALA A 181 -15.72 4.46 -14.53
C ALA A 181 -16.03 5.25 -13.24
N ILE A 182 -17.32 5.41 -12.94
CA ILE A 182 -17.81 6.27 -11.87
C ILE A 182 -17.96 5.47 -10.58
N THR A 183 -18.65 4.32 -10.65
CA THR A 183 -18.91 3.50 -9.47
C THR A 183 -17.76 2.55 -9.12
N GLY A 184 -16.87 2.27 -10.07
CA GLY A 184 -15.80 1.29 -9.94
C GLY A 184 -16.27 -0.16 -10.00
N LYS A 185 -17.57 -0.42 -10.25
CA LYS A 185 -18.11 -1.76 -10.38
C LYS A 185 -17.59 -2.44 -11.64
N ALA A 186 -17.31 -3.73 -11.56
CA ALA A 186 -16.75 -4.50 -12.67
C ALA A 186 -17.56 -5.77 -12.94
N ARG A 187 -17.61 -6.18 -14.21
CA ARG A 187 -18.26 -7.42 -14.64
C ARG A 187 -17.57 -8.66 -14.07
N TYR A 188 -16.24 -8.63 -14.03
CA TYR A 188 -15.44 -9.67 -13.39
C TYR A 188 -14.87 -9.11 -12.10
N THR A 189 -15.33 -9.63 -10.97
CA THR A 189 -14.90 -9.24 -9.63
C THR A 189 -14.98 -10.43 -8.69
N LEU A 190 -14.22 -10.39 -7.61
CA LEU A 190 -14.27 -11.36 -6.51
C LEU A 190 -15.21 -10.90 -5.37
N ASN A 191 -15.77 -9.70 -5.45
CA ASN A 191 -16.66 -9.13 -4.44
C ASN A 191 -18.03 -8.80 -5.05
N GLU A 192 -19.10 -9.37 -4.47
CA GLU A 192 -20.49 -9.18 -4.93
C GLU A 192 -20.94 -7.71 -4.89
N GLU A 193 -20.52 -6.93 -3.90
CA GLU A 193 -20.89 -5.52 -3.79
C GLU A 193 -20.36 -4.68 -4.97
N TRP A 194 -19.23 -5.12 -5.53
CA TRP A 194 -18.54 -4.47 -6.65
C TRP A 194 -18.93 -5.07 -8.00
N LEU A 195 -19.91 -5.98 -8.04
CA LEU A 195 -20.36 -6.63 -9.26
C LEU A 195 -21.21 -5.68 -10.11
N LEU A 196 -20.83 -5.52 -11.37
CA LEU A 196 -21.65 -4.85 -12.36
C LEU A 196 -22.74 -5.82 -12.84
N ARG A 197 -23.96 -5.62 -12.35
CA ARG A 197 -25.12 -6.48 -12.65
C ARG A 197 -25.74 -6.19 -14.03
N GLU A 198 -25.61 -4.95 -14.49
CA GLU A 198 -26.11 -4.52 -15.79
C GLU A 198 -25.38 -5.22 -16.93
N ASN A 199 -26.13 -5.68 -17.92
CA ASN A 199 -25.56 -6.35 -19.08
C ASN A 199 -25.16 -5.31 -20.13
N VAL A 200 -23.90 -4.87 -20.09
CA VAL A 200 -23.33 -3.99 -21.10
C VAL A 200 -22.77 -4.86 -22.22
N GLU A 201 -23.42 -4.87 -23.40
CA GLU A 201 -22.92 -5.56 -24.58
C GLU A 201 -21.58 -4.96 -25.00
N THR A 202 -20.49 -5.69 -24.77
CA THR A 202 -19.16 -5.30 -25.24
C THR A 202 -18.73 -6.24 -26.37
N LYS A 203 -18.49 -5.68 -27.56
CA LYS A 203 -17.78 -6.41 -28.63
C LYS A 203 -16.28 -6.28 -28.36
N PRO A 204 -15.53 -7.37 -28.08
CA PRO A 204 -14.10 -7.29 -27.86
C PRO A 204 -13.41 -6.82 -29.14
N GLN A 205 -12.82 -5.61 -29.11
CA GLN A 205 -11.99 -5.11 -30.18
C GLN A 205 -10.53 -5.47 -29.88
N VAL A 206 -10.04 -6.52 -30.54
CA VAL A 206 -8.63 -6.94 -30.42
C VAL A 206 -7.78 -6.06 -31.34
N SER A 207 -7.06 -5.08 -30.78
CA SER A 207 -5.96 -4.43 -31.50
C SER A 207 -4.69 -5.25 -31.33
N SER A 208 -3.99 -5.52 -32.43
CA SER A 208 -2.86 -6.45 -32.47
C SER A 208 -1.56 -5.92 -31.85
N ASN A 209 -1.55 -4.81 -31.09
CA ASN A 209 -0.32 -4.36 -30.39
C ASN A 209 -0.49 -3.27 -29.29
N THR A 210 -1.68 -3.10 -28.71
CA THR A 210 -1.83 -2.18 -27.56
C THR A 210 -2.83 -2.74 -26.56
N HIS A 211 -2.36 -3.01 -25.33
CA HIS A 211 -3.23 -3.24 -24.18
C HIS A 211 -4.04 -1.97 -23.94
N TRP A 212 -5.21 -1.87 -24.56
CA TRP A 212 -6.23 -0.93 -24.13
C TRP A 212 -6.75 -1.42 -22.79
N CYS A 213 -6.11 -0.97 -21.71
CA CYS A 213 -6.74 -1.00 -20.41
C CYS A 213 -7.98 -0.10 -20.54
N PHE A 214 -9.18 -0.69 -20.53
CA PHE A 214 -10.46 0.03 -20.40
C PHE A 214 -10.44 0.81 -19.09
N THR A 215 -9.75 1.93 -19.13
CA THR A 215 -9.66 2.91 -18.07
C THR A 215 -10.33 4.11 -18.69
N VAL A 216 -11.20 4.76 -17.92
CA VAL A 216 -11.43 6.21 -18.00
C VAL A 216 -10.18 6.88 -18.56
N ILE A 217 -10.31 7.81 -19.51
CA ILE A 217 -9.21 8.54 -20.16
C ILE A 217 -8.58 9.47 -19.11
N GLY A 218 -8.01 8.87 -18.06
CA GLY A 218 -7.63 9.52 -16.83
C GLY A 218 -6.43 10.40 -17.09
N LEU A 219 -6.66 11.71 -17.00
CA LEU A 219 -5.66 12.78 -16.85
C LEU A 219 -4.55 12.79 -17.91
N SER A 220 -4.78 12.19 -19.08
CA SER A 220 -3.76 12.03 -20.11
C SER A 220 -4.39 12.13 -21.48
N ARG A 221 -4.07 13.23 -22.17
CA ARG A 221 -4.58 13.58 -23.51
C ARG A 221 -4.29 12.43 -24.47
N SER A 222 -5.32 11.71 -24.87
CA SER A 222 -5.23 10.64 -25.87
C SER A 222 -5.55 11.21 -27.23
N GLU A 223 -4.64 11.04 -28.18
CA GLU A 223 -4.81 11.52 -29.55
C GLU A 223 -4.98 10.34 -30.51
N TRP A 224 -6.05 10.36 -31.28
CA TRP A 224 -6.41 9.35 -32.26
C TRP A 224 -6.18 9.88 -33.68
N PHE A 225 -5.65 9.02 -34.55
CA PHE A 225 -5.32 9.35 -35.94
C PHE A 225 -6.18 8.48 -36.88
N PRO A 226 -7.30 8.99 -37.39
CA PRO A 226 -8.08 8.32 -38.42
C PRO A 226 -7.30 8.21 -39.74
N GLU A 227 -7.49 7.12 -40.48
CA GLU A 227 -6.92 7.01 -41.84
C GLU A 227 -7.35 8.20 -42.72
N GLY A 228 -6.38 8.93 -43.25
CA GLY A 228 -6.61 10.04 -44.19
C GLY A 228 -7.22 11.31 -43.60
N ARG A 229 -7.23 11.50 -42.26
CA ARG A 229 -7.80 12.69 -41.61
C ARG A 229 -6.87 13.28 -40.55
N SER A 230 -7.13 14.54 -40.18
CA SER A 230 -6.46 15.20 -39.06
C SER A 230 -6.70 14.43 -37.77
N SER A 231 -5.71 14.48 -36.87
CA SER A 231 -5.82 13.88 -35.55
C SER A 231 -6.99 14.45 -34.75
N ARG A 232 -7.54 13.62 -33.84
CA ARG A 232 -8.60 13.98 -32.93
C ARG A 232 -8.17 13.70 -31.51
N ILE A 233 -8.38 14.65 -30.63
CA ILE A 233 -8.12 14.48 -29.20
C ILE A 233 -9.36 13.86 -28.56
N LEU A 234 -9.19 12.71 -27.93
CA LEU A 234 -10.23 12.04 -27.18
C LEU A 234 -10.20 12.55 -25.74
N GLN A 235 -11.36 12.93 -25.23
CA GLN A 235 -11.53 13.45 -23.87
C GLN A 235 -12.67 12.70 -23.19
N ASP A 236 -12.60 12.57 -21.86
CA ASP A 236 -13.66 11.95 -21.08
C ASP A 236 -14.99 12.69 -21.22
N LEU A 237 -14.93 14.03 -21.39
CA LEU A 237 -16.06 14.90 -21.66
C LEU A 237 -15.65 15.97 -22.69
N ASP A 238 -16.51 16.23 -23.67
CA ASP A 238 -16.38 17.32 -24.63
C ASP A 238 -17.77 17.80 -25.10
N ASP A 239 -17.82 18.72 -26.06
CA ASP A 239 -19.08 19.27 -26.58
C ASP A 239 -19.92 18.23 -27.35
N THR A 240 -19.34 17.07 -27.68
CA THR A 240 -20.05 15.97 -28.32
C THR A 240 -20.64 14.98 -27.32
N SER A 241 -20.37 15.14 -26.02
CA SER A 241 -20.85 14.22 -24.97
C SER A 241 -22.36 14.13 -24.89
N VAL A 242 -22.86 12.89 -24.81
CA VAL A 242 -24.29 12.59 -24.75
C VAL A 242 -24.86 13.00 -23.39
N MET A 243 -26.02 13.67 -23.43
CA MET A 243 -26.83 13.94 -22.24
C MET A 243 -27.87 12.83 -22.06
N GLU A 244 -27.93 12.25 -20.87
CA GLU A 244 -28.87 11.20 -20.49
C GLU A 244 -29.41 11.55 -19.08
N ASP A 245 -30.73 11.69 -18.95
CA ASP A 245 -31.41 12.10 -17.69
C ASP A 245 -30.82 13.35 -17.01
N GLY A 246 -30.47 14.37 -17.81
CA GLY A 246 -29.89 15.61 -17.32
C GLY A 246 -28.44 15.49 -16.86
N ARG A 247 -27.77 14.35 -17.10
CA ARG A 247 -26.36 14.11 -16.78
C ARG A 247 -25.54 13.90 -18.05
N LYS A 248 -24.29 14.36 -18.04
CA LYS A 248 -23.33 14.05 -19.12
C LYS A 248 -22.80 12.64 -18.94
N LYS A 249 -22.91 11.82 -19.98
CA LYS A 249 -22.28 10.49 -20.06
C LYS A 249 -20.80 10.64 -20.42
N LEU A 250 -19.95 9.83 -19.81
CA LEU A 250 -18.54 9.77 -20.19
C LEU A 250 -18.38 9.22 -21.61
N ASN A 251 -17.52 9.87 -22.40
CA ASN A 251 -17.24 9.46 -23.75
C ASN A 251 -16.42 8.16 -23.74
N THR A 252 -16.87 7.16 -24.49
CA THR A 252 -16.14 5.90 -24.68
C THR A 252 -15.47 5.87 -26.05
N VAL A 253 -14.61 4.89 -26.32
CA VAL A 253 -14.07 4.69 -27.68
C VAL A 253 -15.16 4.44 -28.73
N PHE A 254 -16.30 3.89 -28.31
CA PHE A 254 -17.48 3.70 -29.16
C PHE A 254 -18.18 5.01 -29.48
N HIS A 255 -18.19 5.98 -28.55
CA HIS A 255 -18.70 7.34 -28.77
C HIS A 255 -18.03 7.98 -29.99
N TYR A 256 -16.71 7.83 -30.09
CA TYR A 256 -15.91 8.38 -31.19
C TYR A 256 -15.88 7.49 -32.45
N GLN A 257 -16.61 6.37 -32.46
CA GLN A 257 -16.65 5.41 -33.57
C GLN A 257 -15.26 4.94 -34.02
N VAL A 258 -14.34 4.75 -33.07
CA VAL A 258 -12.98 4.30 -33.38
C VAL A 258 -13.03 2.91 -34.03
N SER A 259 -12.65 2.85 -35.31
CA SER A 259 -12.59 1.61 -36.09
C SER A 259 -11.21 0.94 -35.93
N VAL A 260 -11.22 -0.32 -35.50
CA VAL A 260 -10.02 -1.16 -35.45
C VAL A 260 -9.86 -1.86 -36.80
N GLY A 261 -8.95 -1.35 -37.63
CA GLY A 261 -8.63 -1.90 -38.95
C GLY A 261 -7.52 -2.96 -38.88
N LYS A 262 -7.60 -3.97 -39.77
CA LYS A 262 -6.50 -4.89 -40.09
C LYS A 262 -5.45 -4.17 -40.95
N THR A 263 -4.71 -3.22 -40.42
CA THR A 263 -3.62 -2.55 -41.17
C THR A 263 -2.37 -2.41 -40.31
N HIS A 264 -1.25 -2.92 -40.84
CA HIS A 264 0.06 -3.09 -40.19
C HIS A 264 0.78 -1.80 -39.75
N GLN A 265 0.14 -0.63 -39.82
CA GLN A 265 0.69 0.62 -39.32
C GLN A 265 0.01 1.00 -38.01
N SER A 266 0.75 0.77 -36.91
CA SER A 266 0.50 1.27 -35.56
C SER A 266 -0.45 2.47 -35.50
N GLN A 267 -1.73 2.23 -35.15
CA GLN A 267 -2.60 3.27 -34.61
C GLN A 267 -1.99 3.71 -33.27
N LYS A 268 -1.11 4.71 -33.30
CA LYS A 268 -0.39 5.22 -32.13
C LYS A 268 -1.32 6.06 -31.26
N CYS A 269 -1.96 5.45 -30.28
CA CYS A 269 -2.52 6.20 -29.17
C CYS A 269 -1.44 6.34 -28.10
N LYS A 270 -0.92 7.56 -27.92
CA LYS A 270 -0.02 7.89 -26.80
C LYS A 270 -0.86 7.96 -25.53
N ILE A 271 -0.96 6.84 -24.84
CA ILE A 271 -1.57 6.79 -23.51
C ILE A 271 -0.47 7.11 -22.51
N TYR A 272 -0.48 8.32 -21.94
CA TYR A 272 0.26 8.58 -20.72
C TYR A 272 -0.57 7.92 -19.60
N SER A 273 -0.04 6.90 -18.93
CA SER A 273 -0.81 6.13 -17.95
C SER A 273 -0.35 6.47 -16.54
N SER A 274 -1.24 7.07 -15.75
CA SER A 274 -1.12 7.23 -14.29
C SER A 274 -1.59 5.98 -13.51
N SER A 275 -1.93 4.88 -14.19
CA SER A 275 -2.51 3.66 -13.59
C SER A 275 -1.55 2.82 -12.72
N VAL A 276 -0.34 3.32 -12.45
CA VAL A 276 0.65 2.74 -11.52
C VAL A 276 0.29 3.05 -10.04
N CYS A 277 -0.57 4.04 -9.79
CA CYS A 277 -0.84 4.54 -8.44
C CYS A 277 -1.85 3.69 -7.64
N LEU A 278 -2.84 3.06 -8.30
CA LEU A 278 -3.84 2.22 -7.62
C LEU A 278 -3.31 0.82 -7.30
N LEU A 279 -2.47 0.28 -8.18
CA LEU A 279 -1.87 -1.05 -8.03
C LEU A 279 -0.85 -1.09 -6.88
N SER A 280 -0.02 -0.04 -6.76
CA SER A 280 0.97 0.07 -5.69
C SER A 280 0.35 0.22 -4.30
N ASN A 281 -0.84 0.83 -4.19
CA ASN A 281 -1.57 0.94 -2.92
C ASN A 281 -2.22 -0.39 -2.51
N LEU A 282 -2.73 -1.18 -3.46
CA LEU A 282 -3.31 -2.50 -3.19
C LEU A 282 -2.21 -3.52 -2.84
N ILE A 283 -1.11 -3.55 -3.59
CA ILE A 283 0.07 -4.39 -3.30
C ILE A 283 0.58 -4.12 -1.88
N MET A 284 0.65 -2.86 -1.45
CA MET A 284 1.18 -2.49 -0.14
C MET A 284 0.22 -2.75 1.02
N ARG A 285 -1.09 -2.54 0.83
CA ARG A 285 -2.09 -2.91 1.85
C ARG A 285 -2.17 -4.42 2.04
N SER A 286 -2.04 -5.17 0.95
CA SER A 286 -2.01 -6.63 0.97
C SER A 286 -0.69 -7.19 1.48
N ALA A 287 0.46 -6.54 1.23
CA ALA A 287 1.74 -6.91 1.86
C ALA A 287 1.73 -6.62 3.36
N ALA A 288 1.17 -5.50 3.81
CA ALA A 288 0.97 -5.22 5.23
C ALA A 288 -0.02 -6.20 5.88
N MET A 289 -1.03 -6.67 5.14
CA MET A 289 -1.94 -7.73 5.57
C MET A 289 -1.25 -9.10 5.60
N ALA A 290 -0.40 -9.41 4.61
CA ALA A 290 0.42 -10.63 4.58
C ALA A 290 1.43 -10.66 5.73
N VAL A 291 2.05 -9.53 6.07
CA VAL A 291 2.89 -9.43 7.29
C VAL A 291 2.05 -9.69 8.55
N ARG A 292 0.80 -9.22 8.63
CA ARG A 292 -0.10 -9.55 9.76
C ARG A 292 -0.52 -11.02 9.80
N VAL A 293 -0.76 -11.64 8.66
CA VAL A 293 -1.10 -13.08 8.58
C VAL A 293 0.13 -13.93 8.89
N SER A 294 1.31 -13.56 8.41
CA SER A 294 2.59 -14.18 8.76
C SER A 294 3.01 -13.94 10.21
N CYS A 295 2.65 -12.80 10.83
CA CYS A 295 2.75 -12.65 12.28
C CYS A 295 2.03 -13.80 12.95
N TYR A 296 0.80 -14.13 12.56
CA TYR A 296 0.07 -15.21 13.23
C TYR A 296 0.68 -16.61 13.05
N THR A 297 1.22 -16.93 11.87
CA THR A 297 1.76 -18.26 11.59
C THR A 297 3.22 -18.47 12.03
N GLU A 298 4.06 -17.44 12.01
CA GLU A 298 5.48 -17.55 12.37
C GLU A 298 5.79 -17.09 13.81
N PHE A 299 4.92 -16.29 14.44
CA PHE A 299 5.13 -15.81 15.82
C PHE A 299 5.22 -16.95 16.84
N SER A 300 4.47 -18.04 16.63
CA SER A 300 4.54 -19.25 17.47
C SER A 300 5.92 -19.92 17.43
N ARG A 301 6.66 -19.81 16.33
CA ARG A 301 8.02 -20.38 16.21
C ARG A 301 9.08 -19.56 16.96
N PHE A 302 8.91 -18.23 17.01
CA PHE A 302 9.86 -17.35 17.69
C PHE A 302 9.60 -17.23 19.21
N PHE A 303 8.40 -17.56 19.67
CA PHE A 303 8.00 -17.50 21.07
C PHE A 303 7.31 -18.80 21.55
N PRO A 304 8.03 -19.93 21.64
CA PRO A 304 7.44 -21.23 22.00
C PRO A 304 6.80 -21.26 23.40
N LYS A 305 7.20 -20.37 24.33
CA LYS A 305 6.58 -20.27 25.67
C LYS A 305 5.15 -19.70 25.67
N LEU A 306 4.75 -19.02 24.60
CA LEU A 306 3.39 -18.47 24.48
C LEU A 306 2.35 -19.56 24.22
N GLU A 307 2.73 -20.66 23.57
CA GLU A 307 1.83 -21.77 23.26
C GLU A 307 1.43 -22.58 24.52
N GLN A 308 2.26 -22.54 25.57
CA GLN A 308 1.98 -23.23 26.84
C GLN A 308 0.94 -22.48 27.71
N ASN A 309 0.62 -21.22 27.39
CA ASN A 309 -0.24 -20.35 28.20
C ASN A 309 -1.48 -19.81 27.44
N MET A 310 -1.73 -20.23 26.19
CA MET A 310 -2.94 -19.90 25.38
C MET A 310 -3.91 -21.08 25.26
#